data_AF-A0AA41YMN6-F1
#
_entry.id   AF-A0AA41YMN6-F1
#
_cell.length_a   1.000
_cell.length_b   1.000
_cell.length_c   1.000
_cell.angle_alpha   90.00
_cell.angle_beta   90.00
_cell.angle_gamma   90.00
#
_symmetry.space_group_name_H-M   'P 1'
#
loop_
_entity.id
_entity.type
_entity.pdbx_description
1 polymer ?
#
loop_
_entity_poly.entity_id
_entity_poly.type
_entity_poly.pdbx_seq_one_letter_code
_entity_poly.pdbx_strand_id
1 'polypeptide(L)'
;MLLSSTAFAEEAKKGMPQLDATNPLILSQVVWLAIIFLALYLLLSRWALPQVAEVLEARAATIGRDLDAARAAKAAADEAVAELTKATRTAQAGAQAEIAGAVAAAKDAAAAQSAQLNAKLDAQLDAAERQIAGARTAALGALRQVATDTASVVVSRLTGIAPDVHAVDSAVGAALAARGVAAGHA
;
A
#
# COMPACT_ATOMS: atom_id res chain seq x y z
N MET A 1 46.07 75.73 -77.67
CA MET A 1 45.87 74.55 -76.81
C MET A 1 44.49 73.98 -77.15
N LEU A 2 44.18 73.18 -78.17
CA LEU A 2 44.84 72.13 -78.97
C LEU A 2 45.42 70.95 -78.17
N LEU A 3 44.75 69.81 -78.39
CA LEU A 3 45.06 68.40 -78.09
C LEU A 3 44.78 67.89 -76.66
N SER A 4 43.53 67.47 -76.41
CA SER A 4 43.19 66.33 -75.54
C SER A 4 41.71 65.89 -75.61
N SER A 5 40.82 66.64 -76.28
CA SER A 5 39.37 66.33 -76.27
C SER A 5 38.91 65.30 -77.30
N THR A 6 39.76 64.82 -78.22
CA THR A 6 39.34 63.92 -79.31
C THR A 6 39.74 62.45 -79.13
N ALA A 7 40.41 62.08 -78.04
CA ALA A 7 40.79 60.68 -77.78
C ALA A 7 39.67 59.87 -77.08
N PHE A 8 38.80 60.51 -76.29
CA PHE A 8 37.78 59.82 -75.50
C PHE A 8 36.39 59.73 -76.17
N ALA A 9 36.19 60.37 -77.32
CA ALA A 9 34.89 60.43 -77.99
C ALA A 9 34.69 59.37 -79.10
N GLU A 10 35.76 58.72 -79.57
CA GLU A 10 35.69 57.65 -80.59
C GLU A 10 35.46 56.25 -79.97
N GLU A 11 35.87 56.00 -78.72
CA GLU A 11 35.71 54.69 -78.08
C GLU A 11 34.30 54.40 -77.53
N ALA A 12 33.47 55.41 -77.32
CA ALA A 12 32.14 55.23 -76.71
C ALA A 12 31.03 54.83 -77.71
N LYS A 13 31.30 54.89 -79.03
CA LYS A 13 30.29 54.60 -80.09
C LYS A 13 30.40 53.20 -80.70
N LYS A 14 31.42 52.42 -80.32
CA LYS A 14 31.49 50.98 -80.58
C LYS A 14 31.08 50.29 -79.29
N GLY A 15 29.78 50.05 -79.13
CA GLY A 15 29.25 49.28 -78.00
C GLY A 15 30.14 48.06 -77.78
N MET A 16 30.56 47.85 -76.53
CA MET A 16 31.59 46.88 -76.15
C MET A 16 31.57 45.67 -77.10
N PRO A 17 32.57 45.46 -77.97
CA PRO A 17 32.54 44.41 -79.00
C PRO A 17 32.45 42.99 -78.41
N GLN A 18 32.53 42.88 -77.09
CA GLN A 18 32.33 41.68 -76.28
C GLN A 18 30.85 41.30 -76.12
N LEU A 19 29.90 42.22 -76.34
CA LEU A 19 28.45 41.99 -76.22
C LEU A 19 27.69 42.19 -77.54
N ASP A 20 28.41 42.26 -78.67
CA ASP A 20 27.78 42.33 -79.99
C ASP A 20 27.25 40.93 -80.38
N ALA A 21 25.95 40.70 -80.15
CA ALA A 21 25.26 39.44 -80.43
C ALA A 21 25.24 39.05 -81.92
N THR A 22 25.76 39.91 -82.81
CA THR A 22 25.87 39.69 -84.26
C THR A 22 27.19 39.00 -84.65
N ASN A 23 28.11 38.80 -83.71
CA ASN A 23 29.38 38.09 -83.97
C ASN A 23 29.16 36.56 -84.08
N PRO A 24 29.50 35.91 -85.21
CA PRO A 24 29.24 34.48 -85.44
C PRO A 24 29.95 33.57 -84.43
N LEU A 25 31.03 34.04 -83.81
CA LEU A 25 31.79 33.31 -82.78
C LEU A 25 31.04 33.21 -81.45
N ILE A 26 30.27 34.24 -81.06
CA ILE A 26 29.49 34.25 -79.82
C ILE A 26 28.29 33.30 -79.94
N LEU A 27 27.64 33.28 -81.10
CA LEU A 27 26.52 32.37 -81.37
C LEU A 27 26.96 30.90 -81.32
N SER A 28 28.12 30.57 -81.91
CA SER A 28 28.69 29.22 -81.85
C SER A 28 29.05 28.80 -80.41
N GLN A 29 29.60 29.71 -79.60
CA GLN A 29 29.93 29.45 -78.20
C GLN A 29 28.66 29.14 -77.38
N VAL A 30 27.59 29.90 -77.57
CA VAL A 30 26.32 29.68 -76.86
C VAL A 30 25.67 28.37 -77.28
N VAL A 31 25.67 28.03 -78.58
CA VAL A 31 25.13 26.75 -79.06
C VAL A 31 25.90 25.57 -78.47
N TRP A 32 27.23 25.62 -78.44
CA TRP A 32 28.03 24.55 -77.86
C TRP A 32 27.88 24.45 -76.34
N LEU A 33 27.79 25.59 -75.64
CA LEU A 33 27.47 25.65 -74.21
C LEU A 33 26.11 25.01 -73.93
N ALA A 34 25.09 25.30 -74.75
CA ALA A 34 23.77 24.71 -74.61
C ALA A 34 23.80 23.18 -74.83
N ILE A 35 24.59 22.69 -75.79
CA ILE A 35 24.76 21.24 -76.02
C ILE A 35 25.41 20.57 -74.80
N ILE A 36 26.52 21.10 -74.28
CA ILE A 36 27.19 20.55 -73.10
C ILE A 36 26.29 20.64 -71.86
N PHE A 37 25.62 21.77 -71.68
CA PHE A 37 24.69 21.97 -70.57
C PHE A 37 23.53 20.96 -70.63
N LEU A 38 22.96 20.72 -71.81
CA LEU A 38 21.91 19.74 -71.98
C LEU A 38 22.42 18.31 -71.73
N ALA A 39 23.61 17.97 -72.22
CA ALA A 39 24.24 16.68 -71.95
C ALA A 39 24.49 16.47 -70.44
N LEU A 40 25.01 17.48 -69.75
CA LEU A 40 25.19 17.46 -68.29
C LEU A 40 23.86 17.35 -67.55
N TYR A 41 22.84 18.12 -67.97
CA TYR A 41 21.50 18.08 -67.39
C TYR A 41 20.89 16.69 -67.50
N LEU A 42 20.98 16.05 -68.66
CA LEU A 42 20.48 14.68 -68.86
C LEU A 42 21.27 13.67 -68.02
N LEU A 43 22.60 13.83 -67.90
CA LEU A 43 23.42 12.96 -67.05
C LEU A 43 23.03 13.08 -65.57
N LEU A 44 22.85 14.30 -65.06
CA LEU A 44 22.43 14.53 -63.68
C LEU A 44 21.00 14.08 -63.44
N SER A 45 20.08 14.39 -64.36
CA SER A 45 18.68 14.01 -64.28
C SER A 45 18.51 12.49 -64.26
N ARG A 46 19.27 11.76 -65.08
CA ARG A 46 19.15 10.31 -65.20
C ARG A 46 19.98 9.54 -64.17
N TRP A 47 21.02 10.13 -63.60
CA TRP A 47 22.00 9.37 -62.80
C TRP A 47 22.27 9.93 -61.40
N ALA A 48 22.39 11.26 -61.24
CA ALA A 48 22.67 11.86 -59.93
C ALA A 48 21.41 12.05 -59.09
N LEU A 49 20.32 12.59 -59.68
CA LEU A 49 19.03 12.76 -59.00
C LEU A 49 18.42 11.45 -58.47
N PRO A 50 18.39 10.33 -59.20
CA PRO A 50 17.82 9.10 -58.66
C PRO A 50 18.57 8.57 -57.43
N GLN A 51 19.90 8.71 -57.38
CA GLN A 51 20.69 8.31 -56.21
C GLN A 51 20.34 9.14 -54.97
N VAL A 52 20.16 10.45 -55.13
CA VAL A 52 19.75 11.33 -54.03
C VAL A 52 18.32 11.01 -53.57
N ALA A 53 17.42 10.73 -54.52
CA ALA A 53 16.04 10.36 -54.21
C ALA A 53 15.97 9.05 -53.42
N GLU A 54 16.78 8.04 -53.78
CA GLU A 54 16.86 6.77 -53.05
C GLU A 54 17.31 6.96 -51.60
N VAL A 55 18.33 7.78 -51.37
CA VAL A 55 18.81 8.10 -50.01
C VAL A 55 17.73 8.83 -49.20
N LEU A 56 17.02 9.77 -49.82
CA LEU A 56 15.96 10.51 -49.15
C LEU A 56 14.80 9.59 -48.77
N GLU A 57 14.39 8.70 -49.67
CA GLU A 57 13.35 7.70 -49.43
C GLU A 57 13.78 6.71 -48.33
N ALA A 58 15.01 6.21 -48.37
CA ALA A 58 15.54 5.31 -47.35
C ALA A 58 15.55 5.96 -45.95
N ARG A 59 15.87 7.26 -45.88
CA ARG A 59 15.81 8.02 -44.62
C ARG A 59 14.37 8.21 -44.17
N ALA A 60 13.46 8.61 -45.06
CA ALA A 60 12.05 8.80 -44.75
C ALA A 60 11.42 7.48 -44.24
N ALA A 61 11.70 6.36 -44.92
CA ALA A 61 11.26 5.03 -44.53
C ALA A 61 11.84 4.59 -43.17
N THR A 62 13.11 4.91 -42.89
CA THR A 62 13.74 4.59 -41.60
C THR A 62 13.13 5.40 -40.47
N ILE A 63 12.97 6.73 -40.66
CA ILE A 63 12.31 7.59 -39.68
C ILE A 63 10.87 7.13 -39.43
N GLY A 64 10.14 6.77 -40.48
CA GLY A 64 8.78 6.24 -40.37
C GLY A 64 8.74 4.97 -39.51
N ARG A 65 9.59 3.99 -39.84
CA ARG A 65 9.71 2.74 -39.06
C ARG A 65 10.09 3.00 -37.60
N ASP A 66 11.04 3.88 -37.34
CA ASP A 66 11.50 4.19 -35.98
C ASP A 66 10.41 4.90 -35.17
N LEU A 67 9.67 5.81 -35.79
CA LEU A 67 8.53 6.48 -35.15
C LEU A 67 7.40 5.50 -34.83
N ASP A 68 7.10 4.58 -35.74
CA ASP A 68 6.05 3.58 -35.53
C ASP A 68 6.46 2.58 -34.45
N ALA A 69 7.72 2.14 -34.45
CA ALA A 69 8.28 1.30 -33.38
C ALA A 69 8.23 2.03 -32.03
N ALA A 70 8.59 3.31 -31.98
CA ALA A 70 8.52 4.12 -30.76
C ALA A 70 7.08 4.29 -30.25
N ARG A 71 6.11 4.50 -31.15
CA ARG A 71 4.68 4.58 -30.79
C ARG A 71 4.17 3.25 -30.26
N ALA A 72 4.52 2.14 -30.89
CA ALA A 72 4.14 0.81 -30.44
C ALA A 72 4.75 0.49 -29.07
N ALA A 73 6.04 0.78 -28.88
CA ALA A 73 6.71 0.61 -27.59
C ALA A 73 6.08 1.48 -26.48
N LYS A 74 5.73 2.73 -26.80
CA LYS A 74 5.02 3.61 -25.87
C LYS A 74 3.64 3.05 -25.50
N ALA A 75 2.86 2.60 -26.49
CA ALA A 75 1.54 2.02 -26.24
C ALA A 75 1.61 0.77 -25.35
N ALA A 76 2.57 -0.13 -25.62
CA ALA A 76 2.80 -1.31 -24.79
C ALA A 76 3.24 -0.95 -23.36
N ALA A 77 4.07 0.08 -23.20
CA ALA A 77 4.49 0.57 -21.89
C ALA A 77 3.31 1.19 -21.11
N ASP A 78 2.49 2.01 -21.76
CA ASP A 78 1.30 2.62 -21.16
C ASP A 78 0.30 1.54 -20.70
N GLU A 79 0.10 0.49 -21.51
CA GLU A 79 -0.74 -0.67 -21.15
C GLU A 79 -0.16 -1.45 -19.97
N ALA A 80 1.15 -1.74 -19.97
CA ALA A 80 1.81 -2.41 -18.87
C ALA A 80 1.72 -1.62 -17.55
N VAL A 81 1.84 -0.29 -17.61
CA VAL A 81 1.69 0.59 -16.45
C VAL A 81 0.24 0.56 -15.93
N ALA A 82 -0.75 0.55 -16.84
CA ALA A 82 -2.16 0.48 -16.47
C ALA A 82 -2.48 -0.84 -15.75
N GLU A 83 -2.03 -1.98 -16.29
CA GLU A 83 -2.20 -3.29 -15.67
C GLU A 83 -1.45 -3.42 -14.34
N LEU A 84 -0.21 -2.94 -14.26
CA LEU A 84 0.54 -2.91 -13.00
C LEU A 84 -0.18 -2.09 -11.93
N THR A 85 -0.70 -0.92 -12.30
CA THR A 85 -1.44 -0.04 -11.39
C THR A 85 -2.72 -0.72 -10.90
N LYS A 86 -3.46 -1.37 -11.80
CA LYS A 86 -4.67 -2.12 -11.47
C LYS A 86 -4.38 -3.32 -10.57
N ALA A 87 -3.36 -4.12 -10.89
CA ALA A 87 -2.91 -5.25 -10.09
C ALA A 87 -2.50 -4.80 -8.68
N THR A 88 -1.73 -3.72 -8.57
CA THR A 88 -1.29 -3.16 -7.29
C THR A 88 -2.47 -2.69 -6.45
N ARG A 89 -3.43 -1.95 -7.03
CA ARG A 89 -4.63 -1.52 -6.33
C ARG A 89 -5.47 -2.69 -5.84
N THR A 90 -5.64 -3.72 -6.68
CA THR A 90 -6.40 -4.92 -6.34
C THR A 90 -5.72 -5.70 -5.22
N ALA A 91 -4.40 -5.85 -5.27
CA ALA A 91 -3.62 -6.52 -4.23
C ALA A 91 -3.70 -5.76 -2.90
N GLN A 92 -3.58 -4.43 -2.91
CA GLN A 92 -3.72 -3.60 -1.70
C GLN A 92 -5.14 -3.71 -1.10
N ALA A 93 -6.18 -3.66 -1.94
CA ALA A 93 -7.55 -3.82 -1.50
C ALA A 93 -7.81 -5.22 -0.90
N GLY A 94 -7.28 -6.27 -1.53
CA GLY A 94 -7.35 -7.64 -1.03
C GLY A 94 -6.65 -7.80 0.32
N ALA A 95 -5.41 -7.32 0.43
CA ALA A 95 -4.66 -7.35 1.68
C ALA A 95 -5.37 -6.60 2.81
N GLN A 96 -5.92 -5.41 2.53
CA GLN A 96 -6.67 -4.65 3.53
C GLN A 96 -7.93 -5.39 3.99
N ALA A 97 -8.64 -6.05 3.07
CA ALA A 97 -9.82 -6.86 3.38
C ALA A 97 -9.46 -8.09 4.24
N GLU A 98 -8.37 -8.79 3.90
CA GLU A 98 -7.88 -9.93 4.70
C GLU A 98 -7.46 -9.51 6.10
N ILE A 99 -6.73 -8.40 6.24
CA ILE A 99 -6.35 -7.86 7.55
C ILE A 99 -7.59 -7.49 8.37
N ALA A 100 -8.56 -6.80 7.76
CA ALA A 100 -9.80 -6.45 8.44
C ALA A 100 -10.57 -7.70 8.91
N GLY A 101 -10.66 -8.72 8.06
CA GLY A 101 -11.28 -10.01 8.39
C GLY A 101 -10.56 -10.74 9.51
N ALA A 102 -9.23 -10.82 9.46
CA ALA A 102 -8.42 -11.45 10.50
C ALA A 102 -8.55 -10.74 11.85
N VAL A 103 -8.54 -9.40 11.85
CA VAL A 103 -8.73 -8.60 13.08
C VAL A 103 -10.13 -8.80 13.66
N ALA A 104 -11.17 -8.85 12.82
CA ALA A 104 -12.53 -9.12 13.28
C ALA A 104 -12.63 -10.52 13.91
N ALA A 105 -12.15 -11.55 13.21
CA ALA A 105 -12.15 -12.92 13.72
C ALA A 105 -11.35 -13.06 15.02
N ALA A 106 -10.20 -12.40 15.14
CA ALA A 106 -9.40 -12.39 16.36
C ALA A 106 -10.14 -11.73 17.54
N LYS A 107 -10.87 -10.63 17.29
CA LYS A 107 -11.70 -9.98 18.32
C LYS A 107 -12.83 -10.87 18.78
N ASP A 108 -13.53 -11.52 17.86
CA ASP A 108 -14.62 -12.44 18.19
C ASP A 108 -14.13 -13.65 18.99
N ALA A 109 -13.00 -14.23 18.58
CA ALA A 109 -12.36 -15.32 19.31
C ALA A 109 -11.92 -14.89 20.71
N ALA A 110 -11.33 -13.70 20.85
CA ALA A 110 -10.94 -13.16 22.16
C ALA A 110 -12.15 -12.94 23.07
N ALA A 111 -13.23 -12.35 22.55
CA ALA A 111 -14.48 -12.14 23.29
C ALA A 111 -15.09 -13.48 23.76
N ALA A 112 -15.11 -14.49 22.89
CA ALA A 112 -15.59 -15.83 23.23
C ALA A 112 -14.73 -16.49 24.32
N GLN A 113 -13.41 -16.39 24.24
CA GLN A 113 -12.50 -16.91 25.26
C GLN A 113 -12.67 -16.19 26.60
N SER A 114 -12.78 -14.86 26.60
CA SER A 114 -13.06 -14.09 27.81
C SER A 114 -14.37 -14.49 28.46
N ALA A 115 -15.45 -14.66 27.68
CA ALA A 115 -16.74 -15.10 28.20
C ALA A 115 -16.66 -16.51 28.82
N GLN A 116 -15.96 -17.45 28.18
CA GLN A 116 -15.74 -18.79 28.73
C GLN A 116 -14.90 -18.77 30.00
N LEU A 117 -13.86 -17.94 30.06
CA LEU A 117 -13.01 -17.82 31.24
C LEU A 117 -13.79 -17.22 32.41
N ASN A 118 -14.56 -16.17 32.17
CA ASN A 118 -15.41 -15.55 33.19
C ASN A 118 -16.42 -16.56 33.74
N ALA A 119 -17.11 -17.30 32.88
CA ALA A 119 -18.05 -18.34 33.31
C ALA A 119 -17.38 -19.44 34.17
N LYS A 120 -16.13 -19.80 33.85
CA LYS A 120 -15.35 -20.75 34.67
C LYS A 120 -14.94 -20.16 36.01
N LEU A 121 -14.54 -18.88 36.03
CA LEU A 121 -14.19 -18.18 37.26
C LEU A 121 -15.39 -18.04 38.19
N ASP A 122 -16.55 -17.65 37.66
CA ASP A 122 -17.80 -17.56 38.41
C ASP A 122 -18.18 -18.91 39.04
N ALA A 123 -18.09 -20.00 38.26
CA ALA A 123 -18.34 -21.34 38.77
C ALA A 123 -17.35 -21.78 39.87
N GLN A 124 -16.08 -21.38 39.77
CA GLN A 124 -15.07 -21.65 40.80
C GLN A 124 -15.30 -20.82 42.06
N LEU A 125 -15.70 -19.56 41.91
CA LEU A 125 -16.07 -18.69 43.03
C LEU A 125 -17.27 -19.27 43.78
N ASP A 126 -18.35 -19.62 43.08
CA ASP A 126 -19.53 -20.27 43.67
C ASP A 126 -19.17 -21.56 44.43
N ALA A 127 -18.30 -22.39 43.85
CA ALA A 127 -17.86 -23.63 44.49
C ALA A 127 -17.03 -23.36 45.74
N ALA A 128 -16.10 -22.40 45.69
CA ALA A 128 -15.29 -21.99 46.83
C ALA A 128 -16.14 -21.40 47.95
N GLU A 129 -17.11 -20.53 47.62
CA GLU A 129 -18.04 -19.95 48.59
C GLU A 129 -18.85 -21.03 49.31
N ARG A 130 -19.36 -22.02 48.58
CA ARG A 130 -20.07 -23.17 49.18
C ARG A 130 -19.16 -23.99 50.10
N GLN A 131 -17.90 -24.22 49.71
CA GLN A 131 -16.94 -24.92 50.55
C GLN A 131 -16.62 -24.13 51.83
N ILE A 132 -16.41 -22.82 51.72
CA ILE A 132 -16.16 -21.95 52.88
C ILE A 132 -17.37 -21.94 53.81
N ALA A 133 -18.60 -21.81 53.27
CA ALA A 133 -19.82 -21.87 54.06
C ALA A 133 -19.98 -23.21 54.78
N GLY A 134 -19.73 -24.33 54.08
CA GLY A 134 -19.76 -25.67 54.66
C GLY A 134 -18.72 -25.86 55.76
N ALA A 135 -17.46 -25.46 55.51
CA ALA A 135 -16.39 -25.53 56.49
C ALA A 135 -16.69 -24.66 57.72
N ARG A 136 -17.27 -23.47 57.53
CA ARG A 136 -17.71 -22.60 58.63
C ARG A 136 -18.79 -23.27 59.47
N THR A 137 -19.82 -23.84 58.84
CA THR A 137 -20.90 -24.55 59.56
C THR A 137 -20.35 -25.77 60.32
N ALA A 138 -19.45 -26.54 59.70
CA ALA A 138 -18.80 -27.69 60.35
C ALA A 138 -17.95 -27.26 61.55
N ALA A 139 -17.16 -26.20 61.42
CA ALA A 139 -16.34 -25.67 62.51
C ALA A 139 -17.19 -25.15 63.68
N LEU A 140 -18.27 -24.41 63.39
CA LEU A 140 -19.21 -23.95 64.42
C LEU A 140 -19.94 -25.10 65.12
N GLY A 141 -20.31 -26.15 64.38
CA GLY A 141 -20.88 -27.38 64.95
C GLY A 141 -19.90 -28.10 65.88
N ALA A 142 -18.65 -28.28 65.44
CA ALA A 142 -17.60 -28.90 66.26
C ALA A 142 -17.32 -28.09 67.54
N LEU A 143 -17.28 -26.75 67.45
CA LEU A 143 -17.12 -25.87 68.62
C LEU A 143 -18.28 -26.02 69.61
N ARG A 144 -19.52 -26.12 69.12
CA ARG A 144 -20.70 -26.34 69.98
C ARG A 144 -20.57 -27.67 70.71
N GLN A 145 -20.22 -28.75 70.01
CA GLN A 145 -20.06 -30.07 70.61
C GLN A 145 -18.98 -30.07 71.69
N VAL A 146 -17.78 -29.53 71.41
CA VAL A 146 -16.70 -29.41 72.39
C VAL A 146 -17.12 -28.57 73.60
N ALA A 147 -17.86 -27.48 73.39
CA ALA A 147 -18.38 -26.64 74.48
C ALA A 147 -19.40 -27.39 75.36
N THR A 148 -20.35 -28.11 74.77
CA THR A 148 -21.35 -28.92 75.48
C THR A 148 -20.68 -30.05 76.27
N ASP A 149 -19.72 -30.75 75.67
CA ASP A 149 -18.97 -31.83 76.33
C ASP A 149 -18.17 -31.27 77.52
N THR A 150 -17.45 -30.15 77.32
CA THR A 150 -16.65 -29.52 78.37
C THR A 150 -17.52 -29.01 79.52
N ALA A 151 -18.64 -28.33 79.21
CA ALA A 151 -19.57 -27.83 80.21
C ALA A 151 -20.18 -28.97 81.03
N SER A 152 -20.57 -30.08 80.38
CA SER A 152 -21.12 -31.26 81.06
C SER A 152 -20.11 -31.86 82.05
N VAL A 153 -18.84 -31.97 81.66
CA VAL A 153 -17.76 -32.46 82.53
C VAL A 153 -17.55 -31.53 83.73
N VAL A 154 -17.53 -30.22 83.52
CA VAL A 154 -17.34 -29.23 84.60
C VAL A 154 -18.50 -29.28 85.59
N VAL A 155 -19.76 -29.32 85.12
CA VAL A 155 -20.94 -29.38 85.98
C VAL A 155 -20.99 -30.68 86.78
N SER A 156 -20.68 -31.82 86.15
CA SER A 156 -20.58 -33.11 86.82
C SER A 156 -19.56 -33.08 87.96
N ARG A 157 -18.37 -32.50 87.73
CA ARG A 157 -17.34 -32.39 88.78
C ARG A 157 -17.71 -31.46 89.93
N LEU A 158 -18.48 -30.40 89.67
CA LEU A 158 -18.87 -29.42 90.70
C LEU A 158 -20.05 -29.87 91.56
N THR A 159 -21.02 -30.55 90.95
CA THR A 159 -22.29 -30.93 91.60
C THR A 159 -22.32 -32.38 92.07
N GLY A 160 -21.43 -33.23 91.55
CA GLY A 160 -21.41 -34.67 91.83
C GLY A 160 -22.55 -35.46 91.17
N ILE A 161 -23.40 -34.81 90.36
CA ILE A 161 -24.54 -35.41 89.67
C ILE A 161 -24.33 -35.24 88.15
N ALA A 162 -24.68 -36.26 87.37
CA ALA A 162 -24.65 -36.17 85.92
C ALA A 162 -25.72 -35.16 85.42
N PRO A 163 -25.33 -34.08 84.72
CA PRO A 163 -26.29 -33.10 84.23
C PRO A 163 -27.11 -33.66 83.05
N ASP A 164 -28.34 -33.18 82.90
CA ASP A 164 -29.16 -33.50 81.73
C ASP A 164 -28.54 -32.90 80.46
N VAL A 165 -28.27 -33.76 79.47
CA VAL A 165 -27.58 -33.41 78.22
C VAL A 165 -28.39 -32.40 77.42
N HIS A 166 -29.72 -32.50 77.43
CA HIS A 166 -30.59 -31.55 76.71
C HIS A 166 -30.58 -30.16 77.37
N ALA A 167 -30.62 -30.10 78.70
CA ALA A 167 -30.52 -28.84 79.43
C ALA A 167 -29.17 -28.14 79.20
N VAL A 168 -28.05 -28.88 79.20
CA VAL A 168 -26.71 -28.31 78.95
C VAL A 168 -26.57 -27.82 77.51
N ASP A 169 -27.01 -28.60 76.51
CA ASP A 169 -26.93 -28.16 75.11
C ASP A 169 -27.79 -26.91 74.85
N SER A 170 -28.99 -26.83 75.44
CA SER A 170 -29.83 -25.64 75.34
C SER A 170 -29.18 -24.41 75.98
N ALA A 171 -28.56 -24.56 77.16
CA ALA A 171 -27.88 -23.48 77.86
C ALA A 171 -26.62 -22.99 77.11
N VAL A 172 -25.80 -23.92 76.58
CA VAL A 172 -24.65 -23.58 75.72
C VAL A 172 -25.13 -22.90 74.45
N GLY A 173 -26.21 -23.38 73.83
CA GLY A 173 -26.83 -22.73 72.66
C GLY A 173 -27.27 -21.30 72.92
N ALA A 174 -27.95 -21.05 74.05
CA ALA A 174 -28.36 -19.70 74.45
C ALA A 174 -27.15 -18.78 74.71
N ALA A 175 -26.10 -19.30 75.36
CA ALA A 175 -24.86 -18.56 75.62
C ALA A 175 -24.09 -18.21 74.35
N LEU A 176 -23.98 -19.15 73.39
CA LEU A 176 -23.35 -18.91 72.09
C LEU A 176 -24.14 -17.90 71.26
N ALA A 177 -25.48 -17.97 71.28
CA ALA A 177 -26.34 -17.00 70.58
C ALA A 177 -26.20 -15.58 71.17
N ALA A 178 -26.22 -15.44 72.49
CA ALA A 178 -26.02 -14.15 73.16
C ALA A 178 -24.67 -13.51 72.80
N ARG A 179 -23.61 -14.32 72.67
CA ARG A 179 -22.25 -13.86 72.34
C ARG A 179 -22.07 -13.57 70.85
N GLY A 180 -22.74 -14.32 69.96
CA GLY A 180 -22.75 -14.08 68.52
C GLY A 180 -23.51 -12.82 68.12
N VAL A 181 -24.61 -12.49 68.81
CA VAL A 181 -25.38 -11.23 68.60
C VAL A 181 -24.57 -10.00 69.05
N ALA A 182 -23.72 -10.15 70.07
CA ALA A 182 -22.83 -9.09 70.54
C ALA A 182 -21.65 -8.78 69.60
N ALA A 183 -21.26 -9.71 68.71
CA ALA A 183 -20.13 -9.54 67.79
C ALA A 183 -20.53 -9.04 66.37
N GLY A 184 -21.82 -8.99 66.04
CA GLY A 184 -22.32 -8.63 64.70
C GLY A 184 -22.72 -7.16 64.48
N HIS A 185 -22.39 -6.24 65.41
CA HIS A 185 -22.77 -4.81 65.36
C HIS A 185 -21.56 -3.84 65.33
N ALA A 186 -20.44 -4.23 64.72
CA ALA A 186 -19.31 -3.33 64.47
C ALA A 186 -18.84 -3.45 63.02
#